data_AF-A0AAV1K5N9-F1
#
_entry.id   AF-A0AAV1K5N9-F1
#
_cell.length_a   1.000
_cell.length_b   1.000
_cell.length_c   1.000
_cell.angle_alpha   90.00
_cell.angle_beta   90.00
_cell.angle_gamma   90.00
#
_symmetry.space_group_name_H-M   'P 1'
#
loop_
_entity.id
_entity.type
_entity.pdbx_description
1 polymer ?
#
loop_
_entity_poly.entity_id
_entity_poly.type
_entity_poly.pdbx_seq_one_letter_code
_entity_poly.pdbx_strand_id
1 'polypeptide(L)'
;MQSKYHQGGGFSTNAIYPYLAIAAHNCVPNIVHTILYEGYEVQVRAAVPIKAGEILYLSYAHALSPTLSRREYLLESKFFNCECKRCADPTELGTHMSTLKCSKCDNGVILSSNPLDNDAQWNCTDKGCGFKTSGAAMRKFLSVIQSEVDQLDSLEPGPQAIEQREAFISKYKSVFHPRHSVLLSVKCTLAELYGRVEGYTIDELPDIMLGRKVEMCRLILDTLDIILPGETRMRGMMLYELHAPLMYLARSEFAAGLVSQDQLKEKLKEPLQCLVEAARILQREDPQSPEGIMGHIAFESMAQLKMSLDTL
;
A
#
# COMPACT_ATOMS: atom_id res chain seq x y z
N MET A 1 -14.19 5.88 -13.24
CA MET A 1 -13.08 5.34 -12.43
C MET A 1 -12.82 3.95 -13.00
N GLN A 2 -11.70 3.73 -13.68
CA GLN A 2 -11.40 2.43 -14.29
C GLN A 2 -10.55 1.64 -13.28
N SER A 3 -11.14 0.65 -12.61
CA SER A 3 -10.34 -0.41 -11.97
C SER A 3 -10.10 -1.48 -13.03
N LYS A 4 -8.88 -1.61 -13.53
CA LYS A 4 -8.49 -2.78 -14.32
C LYS A 4 -8.24 -3.94 -13.36
N TYR A 5 -9.30 -4.68 -13.02
CA TYR A 5 -9.15 -6.01 -12.45
C TYR A 5 -8.88 -6.98 -13.61
N HIS A 6 -7.64 -7.44 -13.72
CA HIS A 6 -7.32 -8.60 -14.54
C HIS A 6 -7.53 -9.85 -13.68
N GLN A 7 -8.71 -10.44 -13.77
CA GLN A 7 -8.90 -11.86 -13.52
C GLN A 7 -9.64 -12.49 -14.70
N GLY A 8 -9.16 -13.67 -15.11
CA GLY A 8 -9.61 -14.58 -16.16
C GLY A 8 -10.80 -14.18 -17.03
N GLY A 9 -10.56 -14.03 -18.34
CA GLY A 9 -11.53 -14.33 -19.40
C GLY A 9 -12.88 -13.59 -19.42
N GLY A 10 -13.07 -12.55 -18.61
CA GLY A 10 -14.33 -11.78 -18.54
C GLY A 10 -14.37 -10.56 -19.46
N PHE A 11 -15.57 -10.18 -19.90
CA PHE A 11 -15.80 -8.91 -20.60
C PHE A 11 -15.70 -7.72 -19.63
N SER A 12 -14.98 -6.68 -20.04
CA SER A 12 -14.95 -5.41 -19.29
C SER A 12 -16.32 -4.74 -19.32
N THR A 13 -16.92 -4.50 -18.15
CA THR A 13 -18.20 -3.79 -17.99
C THR A 13 -17.95 -2.41 -17.40
N ASN A 14 -18.55 -1.38 -18.00
CA ASN A 14 -18.52 -0.02 -17.48
C ASN A 14 -19.87 0.32 -16.85
N ALA A 15 -19.86 0.86 -15.62
CA ALA A 15 -21.04 1.33 -14.91
C ALA A 15 -20.95 2.83 -14.63
N ILE A 16 -22.11 3.50 -14.55
CA ILE A 16 -22.23 4.92 -14.23
C ILE A 16 -23.05 5.06 -12.95
N TYR A 17 -22.47 5.70 -11.94
CA TYR A 17 -23.10 5.96 -10.64
C TYR A 17 -23.18 7.47 -10.40
N PRO A 18 -24.29 8.15 -10.79
CA PRO A 18 -24.38 9.60 -10.75
C PRO A 18 -24.13 10.21 -9.36
N TYR A 19 -24.65 9.57 -8.30
CA TYR A 19 -24.47 10.07 -6.93
C TYR A 19 -23.02 9.98 -6.44
N LEU A 20 -22.32 8.88 -6.75
CA LEU A 20 -20.90 8.75 -6.42
C LEU A 20 -20.04 9.72 -7.25
N ALA A 21 -20.42 9.99 -8.50
CA ALA A 21 -19.68 10.90 -9.39
C ALA A 21 -19.66 12.35 -8.90
N ILE A 22 -20.53 12.73 -7.95
CA ILE A 22 -20.53 14.06 -7.31
C ILE A 22 -19.35 14.22 -6.32
N ALA A 23 -18.90 13.13 -5.70
CA ALA A 23 -17.88 13.18 -4.65
C ALA A 23 -16.55 13.72 -5.21
N ALA A 24 -16.04 14.78 -4.59
CA ALA A 24 -14.85 15.49 -5.06
C ALA A 24 -13.56 14.69 -4.81
N HIS A 25 -12.51 15.06 -5.53
CA HIS A 25 -11.20 14.45 -5.32
C HIS A 25 -10.48 14.97 -4.07
N ASN A 26 -9.86 14.07 -3.31
CA ASN A 26 -8.72 14.40 -2.44
C ASN A 26 -7.71 13.25 -2.47
N CYS A 27 -6.41 13.54 -2.42
CA CYS A 27 -5.38 12.50 -2.35
C CYS A 27 -5.29 11.84 -0.97
N VAL A 28 -6.01 12.37 0.03
CA VAL A 28 -6.30 11.76 1.34
C VAL A 28 -7.83 11.67 1.47
N PRO A 29 -8.47 10.66 0.88
CA PRO A 29 -9.93 10.55 0.86
C PRO A 29 -10.48 10.17 2.23
N ASN A 30 -11.74 10.50 2.48
CA ASN A 30 -12.47 10.11 3.71
C ASN A 30 -13.61 9.12 3.44
N ILE A 31 -13.92 8.82 2.17
CA ILE A 31 -14.83 7.76 1.77
C ILE A 31 -14.13 6.70 0.91
N VAL A 32 -14.64 5.48 0.97
CA VAL A 32 -14.29 4.37 0.09
C VAL A 32 -15.56 3.83 -0.58
N HIS A 33 -15.39 3.13 -1.69
CA HIS A 33 -16.51 2.48 -2.38
C HIS A 33 -16.17 1.04 -2.77
N THR A 34 -17.20 0.20 -2.79
CA THR A 34 -17.18 -1.17 -3.30
C THR A 34 -18.26 -1.28 -4.37
N ILE A 35 -17.98 -2.01 -5.44
CA ILE A 35 -18.98 -2.37 -6.44
C ILE A 35 -19.36 -3.83 -6.17
N LEU A 36 -20.64 -4.06 -5.89
CA LEU A 36 -21.20 -5.40 -5.81
C LEU A 36 -21.47 -5.91 -7.23
N TYR A 37 -20.93 -7.08 -7.55
CA TYR A 37 -21.05 -7.69 -8.87
C TYR A 37 -22.49 -8.14 -9.12
N GLU A 38 -23.15 -8.65 -8.07
CA GLU A 38 -24.57 -8.92 -8.11
C GLU A 38 -25.37 -7.61 -8.04
N GLY A 39 -26.22 -7.36 -9.04
CA GLY A 39 -27.06 -6.16 -9.11
C GLY A 39 -26.34 -4.87 -9.51
N TYR A 40 -25.01 -4.89 -9.68
CA TYR A 40 -24.21 -3.71 -10.04
C TYR A 40 -24.46 -2.52 -9.10
N GLU A 41 -24.54 -2.78 -7.79
CA GLU A 41 -24.73 -1.75 -6.78
C GLU A 41 -23.38 -1.16 -6.35
N VAL A 42 -23.31 0.17 -6.16
CA VAL A 42 -22.17 0.81 -5.52
C VAL A 42 -22.48 1.12 -4.06
N GLN A 43 -21.66 0.58 -3.17
CA GLN A 43 -21.72 0.89 -1.74
C GLN A 43 -20.63 1.89 -1.39
N VAL A 44 -21.03 3.00 -0.78
CA VAL A 44 -20.13 4.07 -0.35
C VAL A 44 -20.13 4.13 1.17
N ARG A 45 -18.94 4.16 1.76
CA ARG A 45 -18.76 4.15 3.21
C ARG A 45 -17.75 5.20 3.63
N ALA A 46 -17.94 5.72 4.83
CA ALA A 46 -16.92 6.51 5.50
C ALA A 46 -15.73 5.59 5.83
N ALA A 47 -14.52 6.00 5.42
CA ALA A 47 -13.28 5.34 5.81
C ALA A 47 -12.82 5.78 7.20
N VAL A 48 -13.11 7.04 7.53
CA VAL A 48 -12.79 7.69 8.82
C VAL A 48 -14.06 8.32 9.39
N PRO A 49 -14.11 8.71 10.68
CA PRO A 49 -15.21 9.52 11.20
C PRO A 49 -15.33 10.84 10.43
N ILE A 50 -16.56 11.17 9.98
CA ILE A 50 -16.88 12.40 9.22
C ILE A 50 -17.92 13.20 10.00
N LYS A 51 -17.65 14.48 10.23
CA LYS A 51 -18.59 15.38 10.95
C LYS A 51 -19.65 15.93 10.00
N ALA A 52 -20.81 16.29 10.55
CA ALA A 52 -21.86 16.96 9.79
C ALA A 52 -21.33 18.25 9.14
N GLY A 53 -21.56 18.40 7.83
CA GLY A 53 -21.09 19.53 7.04
C GLY A 53 -19.70 19.36 6.41
N GLU A 54 -18.96 18.30 6.72
CA GLU A 54 -17.69 18.00 6.03
C GLU A 54 -17.93 17.48 4.61
N ILE A 55 -17.02 17.82 3.70
CA ILE A 55 -17.07 17.36 2.31
C ILE A 55 -16.66 15.89 2.24
N LEU A 56 -17.38 15.11 1.42
CA LEU A 56 -17.03 13.74 1.10
C LEU A 56 -16.03 13.71 -0.06
N TYR A 57 -14.89 13.09 0.17
CA TYR A 57 -13.77 13.00 -0.75
C TYR A 57 -13.42 11.56 -1.10
N LEU A 58 -13.31 11.30 -2.39
CA LEU A 58 -12.87 10.04 -2.97
C LEU A 58 -11.52 10.29 -3.70
N SER A 59 -10.63 9.29 -3.76
CA SER A 59 -9.43 9.42 -4.60
C SER A 59 -9.70 8.93 -6.01
N TYR A 60 -9.46 9.77 -7.02
CA TYR A 60 -9.54 9.36 -8.43
C TYR A 60 -8.23 8.74 -8.93
N ALA A 61 -7.13 8.97 -8.21
CA ALA A 61 -5.80 8.47 -8.54
C ALA A 61 -5.43 7.30 -7.63
N HIS A 62 -4.46 6.49 -8.07
CA HIS A 62 -3.91 5.41 -7.25
C HIS A 62 -3.20 5.97 -6.00
N ALA A 63 -3.48 5.38 -4.83
CA ALA A 63 -3.08 5.94 -3.53
C ALA A 63 -1.55 6.05 -3.38
N LEU A 64 -0.81 5.05 -3.89
CA LEU A 64 0.64 4.98 -3.79
C LEU A 64 1.39 5.81 -4.84
N SER A 65 0.71 6.36 -5.85
CA SER A 65 1.37 7.20 -6.85
C SER A 65 1.95 8.46 -6.21
N PRO A 66 3.16 8.93 -6.61
CA PRO A 66 3.75 10.16 -6.10
C PRO A 66 3.02 11.41 -6.63
N THR A 67 3.23 12.56 -5.98
CA THR A 67 2.51 13.82 -6.28
C THR A 67 2.59 14.23 -7.73
N LEU A 68 3.78 14.14 -8.33
CA LEU A 68 4.00 14.48 -9.73
C LEU A 68 3.07 13.65 -10.65
N SER A 69 3.11 12.33 -10.51
CA SER A 69 2.30 11.40 -11.31
C SER A 69 0.80 11.52 -11.02
N ARG A 70 0.39 11.74 -9.76
CA ARG A 70 -1.03 11.96 -9.43
C ARG A 70 -1.58 13.21 -10.11
N ARG A 71 -0.82 14.31 -10.06
CA ARG A 71 -1.25 15.58 -10.67
C ARG A 71 -1.32 15.50 -12.19
N GLU A 72 -0.36 14.85 -12.84
CA GLU A 72 -0.41 14.57 -14.29
C GLU A 72 -1.65 13.74 -14.66
N TYR A 73 -1.85 12.62 -13.97
CA TYR A 73 -3.00 11.74 -14.22
C TYR A 73 -4.33 12.49 -14.07
N LEU A 74 -4.48 13.33 -13.04
CA LEU A 74 -5.69 14.11 -12.82
C LEU A 74 -5.87 15.20 -13.87
N LEU A 75 -4.79 15.85 -14.30
CA LEU A 75 -4.86 16.83 -15.37
C LEU A 75 -5.29 16.19 -16.69
N GLU A 76 -4.69 15.05 -17.05
CA GLU A 76 -4.99 14.33 -18.29
C GLU A 76 -6.38 13.69 -18.31
N SER A 77 -6.80 13.08 -17.19
CA SER A 77 -8.02 12.26 -17.15
C SER A 77 -9.24 12.95 -16.53
N LYS A 78 -9.04 14.07 -15.84
CA LYS A 78 -10.08 14.83 -15.11
C LYS A 78 -10.00 16.35 -15.34
N PHE A 79 -9.00 16.85 -16.08
CA PHE A 79 -8.87 18.25 -16.47
C PHE A 79 -8.71 19.23 -15.30
N PHE A 80 -8.09 18.81 -14.19
CA PHE A 80 -7.77 19.70 -13.06
C PHE A 80 -6.45 19.33 -12.38
N ASN A 81 -5.85 20.30 -11.68
CA ASN A 81 -4.68 20.10 -10.83
C ASN A 81 -5.11 19.99 -9.35
N CYS A 82 -4.71 18.92 -8.67
CA CYS A 82 -5.05 18.74 -7.25
C CYS A 82 -4.14 19.56 -6.33
N GLU A 83 -4.74 20.39 -5.49
CA GLU A 83 -4.05 21.27 -4.53
C GLU A 83 -4.30 20.87 -3.06
N CYS A 84 -4.70 19.62 -2.82
CA CYS A 84 -4.90 19.14 -1.45
C CYS A 84 -3.61 19.21 -0.62
N LYS A 85 -3.73 19.15 0.71
CA LYS A 85 -2.59 19.25 1.65
C LYS A 85 -1.43 18.31 1.30
N ARG A 86 -1.73 17.08 0.85
CA ARG A 86 -0.69 16.12 0.42
C ARG A 86 0.05 16.57 -0.83
N CYS A 87 -0.65 17.14 -1.82
CA CYS A 87 -0.02 17.65 -3.03
C CYS A 87 0.74 18.96 -2.80
N ALA A 88 0.31 19.78 -1.82
CA ALA A 88 0.94 21.05 -1.50
C ALA A 88 2.23 20.90 -0.67
N ASP A 89 2.45 19.75 -0.04
CA ASP A 89 3.62 19.47 0.79
C ASP A 89 4.71 18.71 -0.01
N PRO A 90 5.93 19.24 -0.15
CA PRO A 90 7.04 18.56 -0.82
C PRO A 90 7.41 17.19 -0.23
N THR A 91 7.09 16.98 1.05
CA THR A 91 7.33 15.72 1.77
C THR A 91 6.12 14.78 1.76
N GLU A 92 5.02 15.17 1.12
CA GLU A 92 3.75 14.44 1.11
C GLU A 92 3.25 14.09 2.52
N LEU A 93 3.06 15.09 3.38
CA LEU A 93 2.65 14.93 4.78
C LEU A 93 3.71 14.16 5.60
N GLY A 94 4.98 14.39 5.33
CA GLY A 94 6.10 13.70 5.98
C GLY A 94 6.30 12.23 5.58
N THR A 95 5.54 11.74 4.60
CA THR A 95 5.67 10.33 4.16
C THR A 95 6.86 10.11 3.24
N HIS A 96 7.35 11.17 2.60
CA HIS A 96 8.49 11.16 1.68
C HIS A 96 8.28 10.24 0.46
N MET A 97 7.02 10.09 0.01
CA MET A 97 6.66 9.20 -1.12
C MET A 97 7.19 9.64 -2.48
N SER A 98 7.68 10.89 -2.58
CA SER A 98 8.33 11.46 -3.76
C SER A 98 9.82 11.76 -3.53
N THR A 99 10.38 11.44 -2.36
CA THR A 99 11.73 11.89 -1.97
C THR A 99 12.84 10.96 -2.47
N LEU A 100 13.87 11.56 -3.07
CA LEU A 100 15.11 10.87 -3.46
C LEU A 100 16.23 11.22 -2.48
N LYS A 101 17.20 10.32 -2.31
CA LYS A 101 18.47 10.60 -1.65
C LYS A 101 19.36 11.39 -2.61
N CYS A 102 20.09 12.37 -2.10
CA CYS A 102 21.00 13.14 -2.94
C CYS A 102 22.20 12.30 -3.35
N SER A 103 22.59 12.36 -4.62
CA SER A 103 23.77 11.66 -5.15
C SER A 103 25.07 12.47 -5.02
N LYS A 104 25.01 13.67 -4.43
CA LYS A 104 26.12 14.63 -4.34
C LYS A 104 26.56 14.94 -2.91
N CYS A 105 25.84 14.46 -1.90
CA CYS A 105 26.17 14.62 -0.49
C CYS A 105 25.49 13.53 0.34
N ASP A 106 26.02 13.24 1.53
CA ASP A 106 25.52 12.13 2.36
C ASP A 106 24.24 12.47 3.14
N ASN A 107 24.03 13.75 3.47
CA ASN A 107 22.98 14.17 4.39
C ASN A 107 21.73 14.76 3.70
N GLY A 108 21.82 15.03 2.41
CA GLY A 108 20.77 15.71 1.66
C GLY A 108 19.76 14.76 1.03
N VAL A 109 18.51 15.23 0.94
CA VAL A 109 17.46 14.61 0.13
C VAL A 109 16.99 15.58 -0.94
N ILE A 110 16.46 15.08 -2.05
CA ILE A 110 15.97 15.89 -3.16
C ILE A 110 14.44 15.97 -3.08
N LEU A 111 13.92 17.19 -3.03
CA LEU A 111 12.49 17.52 -2.96
C LEU A 111 12.11 18.54 -4.03
N SER A 112 10.84 18.54 -4.47
CA SER A 112 10.33 19.61 -5.33
C SER A 112 10.34 20.95 -4.59
N SER A 113 10.75 22.03 -5.26
CA SER A 113 10.71 23.39 -4.74
C SER A 113 9.31 23.96 -4.69
N ASN A 114 8.41 23.46 -5.54
CA ASN A 114 6.99 23.81 -5.56
C ASN A 114 6.20 22.61 -6.10
N PRO A 115 5.66 21.73 -5.24
CA PRO A 115 4.98 20.50 -5.68
C PRO A 115 3.64 20.75 -6.37
N LEU A 116 3.10 21.98 -6.30
CA LEU A 116 1.92 22.41 -7.05
C LEU A 116 2.26 22.92 -8.46
N ASP A 117 3.53 22.93 -8.84
CA ASP A 117 4.01 23.20 -10.19
C ASP A 117 4.76 21.96 -10.69
N ASN A 118 4.21 21.28 -11.69
CA ASN A 118 4.77 20.05 -12.21
C ASN A 118 6.12 20.26 -12.93
N ASP A 119 6.47 21.50 -13.29
CA ASP A 119 7.73 21.87 -13.94
C ASP A 119 8.74 22.47 -12.96
N ALA A 120 8.38 22.58 -11.68
CA ALA A 120 9.23 23.11 -10.63
C ALA A 120 10.59 22.38 -10.54
N GLN A 121 11.59 23.11 -10.08
CA GLN A 121 12.90 22.54 -9.80
C GLN A 121 12.85 21.57 -8.61
N TRP A 122 13.77 20.63 -8.61
CA TRP A 122 13.98 19.69 -7.52
C TRP A 122 15.35 19.97 -6.92
N ASN A 123 15.38 20.26 -5.62
CA ASN A 123 16.56 20.78 -4.95
C ASN A 123 16.98 19.83 -3.83
N CYS A 124 18.29 19.69 -3.64
CA CYS A 124 18.83 19.09 -2.43
C CYS A 124 18.51 19.97 -1.22
N THR A 125 18.11 19.34 -0.11
CA THR A 125 17.81 20.01 1.16
C THR A 125 19.06 20.45 1.91
N ASP A 126 20.22 19.86 1.62
CA ASP A 126 21.49 20.29 2.21
C ASP A 126 21.97 21.57 1.53
N LYS A 127 22.05 22.65 2.33
CA LYS A 127 22.49 23.98 1.90
C LYS A 127 23.93 23.98 1.39
N GLY A 128 24.78 23.06 1.88
CA GLY A 128 26.17 22.94 1.44
C GLY A 128 26.34 22.25 0.07
N CYS A 129 25.35 21.48 -0.38
CA CYS A 129 25.44 20.67 -1.59
C CYS A 129 25.13 21.48 -2.87
N GLY A 130 24.05 22.28 -2.84
CA GLY A 130 23.62 23.10 -3.98
C GLY A 130 23.10 22.33 -5.20
N PHE A 131 22.93 21.00 -5.12
CA PHE A 131 22.40 20.20 -6.22
C PHE A 131 20.95 20.58 -6.56
N LYS A 132 20.67 20.72 -7.87
CA LYS A 132 19.36 21.00 -8.43
C LYS A 132 19.15 20.21 -9.72
N THR A 133 17.90 19.86 -10.02
CA THR A 133 17.48 19.28 -11.30
C THR A 133 16.09 19.82 -11.69
N SER A 134 15.69 19.70 -12.96
CA SER A 134 14.39 20.19 -13.44
C SER A 134 13.27 19.16 -13.22
N GLY A 135 12.02 19.63 -13.16
CA GLY A 135 10.83 18.77 -13.15
C GLY A 135 10.78 17.83 -14.35
N ALA A 136 11.14 18.31 -15.55
CA ALA A 136 11.21 17.49 -16.76
C ALA A 136 12.26 16.36 -16.66
N ALA A 137 13.44 16.64 -16.12
CA ALA A 137 14.47 15.62 -15.90
C ALA A 137 14.02 14.59 -14.85
N MET A 138 13.38 15.05 -13.78
CA MET A 138 12.82 14.17 -12.74
C MET A 138 11.71 13.26 -13.31
N ARG A 139 10.81 13.81 -14.11
CA ARG A 139 9.74 13.06 -14.78
C ARG A 139 10.30 11.94 -15.66
N LYS A 140 11.29 12.27 -16.50
CA LYS A 140 11.97 11.29 -17.36
C LYS A 140 12.69 10.21 -16.54
N PHE A 141 13.33 10.59 -15.44
CA PHE A 141 13.97 9.64 -14.54
C PHE A 141 12.96 8.67 -13.91
N LEU A 142 11.86 9.20 -13.37
CA LEU A 142 10.80 8.39 -12.75
C LEU A 142 10.09 7.51 -13.79
N SER A 143 9.90 7.96 -15.02
CA SER A 143 9.25 7.16 -16.07
C SER A 143 10.09 5.94 -16.48
N VAL A 144 11.42 6.05 -16.50
CA VAL A 144 12.31 4.92 -16.76
C VAL A 144 12.17 3.87 -15.67
N ILE A 145 12.14 4.31 -14.40
CA ILE A 145 12.01 3.40 -13.26
C ILE A 145 10.62 2.79 -13.20
N GLN A 146 9.58 3.55 -13.54
CA GLN A 146 8.23 3.02 -13.65
C GLN A 146 8.17 1.90 -14.70
N SER A 147 8.85 2.05 -15.83
CA SER A 147 8.93 0.96 -16.83
C SER A 147 9.62 -0.30 -16.30
N GLU A 148 10.61 -0.18 -15.40
CA GLU A 148 11.19 -1.34 -14.72
C GLU A 148 10.17 -1.99 -13.76
N VAL A 149 9.38 -1.19 -13.03
CA VAL A 149 8.29 -1.72 -12.17
C VAL A 149 7.23 -2.43 -13.02
N ASP A 150 6.85 -1.85 -14.17
CA ASP A 150 5.87 -2.45 -15.08
C ASP A 150 6.37 -3.81 -15.62
N GLN A 151 7.68 -3.96 -15.85
CA GLN A 151 8.28 -5.25 -16.21
C GLN A 151 8.16 -6.26 -15.07
N LEU A 152 8.40 -5.86 -13.82
CA LEU A 152 8.21 -6.74 -12.66
C LEU A 152 6.74 -7.15 -12.51
N ASP A 153 5.81 -6.24 -12.77
CA ASP A 153 4.36 -6.50 -12.67
C ASP A 153 3.83 -7.40 -13.78
N SER A 154 4.60 -7.59 -14.86
CA SER A 154 4.31 -8.57 -15.92
C SER A 154 4.81 -9.99 -15.62
N LEU A 155 5.55 -10.19 -14.52
CA LEU A 155 6.04 -11.50 -14.13
C LEU A 155 4.92 -12.35 -13.53
N GLU A 156 4.86 -13.61 -13.92
CA GLU A 156 3.98 -14.59 -13.28
C GLU A 156 4.41 -14.82 -11.81
N PRO A 157 3.47 -15.08 -10.89
CA PRO A 157 3.79 -15.42 -9.51
C PRO A 157 4.72 -16.63 -9.44
N GLY A 158 5.90 -16.45 -8.86
CA GLY A 158 6.95 -17.47 -8.81
C GLY A 158 8.18 -17.02 -8.04
N PRO A 159 9.12 -17.94 -7.71
CA PRO A 159 10.42 -17.62 -7.10
C PRO A 159 11.15 -16.45 -7.78
N GLN A 160 11.17 -16.46 -9.11
CA GLN A 160 11.81 -15.43 -9.92
C GLN A 160 11.18 -14.04 -9.70
N ALA A 161 9.86 -13.96 -9.53
CA ALA A 161 9.18 -12.68 -9.27
C ALA A 161 9.59 -12.08 -7.92
N ILE A 162 9.80 -12.93 -6.91
CA ILE A 162 10.30 -12.50 -5.59
C ILE A 162 11.76 -12.02 -5.72
N GLU A 163 12.63 -12.83 -6.31
CA GLU A 163 14.06 -12.54 -6.45
C GLU A 163 14.32 -11.23 -7.21
N GLN A 164 13.62 -11.01 -8.32
CA GLN A 164 13.78 -9.78 -9.10
C GLN A 164 13.29 -8.54 -8.35
N ARG A 165 12.20 -8.65 -7.57
CA ARG A 165 11.70 -7.54 -6.74
C ARG A 165 12.64 -7.22 -5.58
N GLU A 166 13.23 -8.24 -4.96
CA GLU A 166 14.27 -8.06 -3.95
C GLU A 166 15.52 -7.39 -4.52
N ALA A 167 15.97 -7.84 -5.71
CA ALA A 167 17.07 -7.21 -6.43
C ALA A 167 16.76 -5.74 -6.77
N PHE A 168 15.53 -5.44 -7.18
CA PHE A 168 15.07 -4.07 -7.44
C PHE A 168 15.13 -3.19 -6.18
N ILE A 169 14.61 -3.67 -5.04
CA ILE A 169 14.71 -2.93 -3.77
C ILE A 169 16.17 -2.69 -3.40
N SER A 170 17.03 -3.70 -3.55
CA SER A 170 18.47 -3.58 -3.25
C SER A 170 19.17 -2.55 -4.16
N LYS A 171 18.82 -2.52 -5.46
CA LYS A 171 19.32 -1.56 -6.45
C LYS A 171 18.94 -0.12 -6.09
N TYR A 172 17.70 0.10 -5.64
CA TYR A 172 17.16 1.45 -5.46
C TYR A 172 17.14 1.97 -4.00
N LYS A 173 17.50 1.16 -3.00
CA LYS A 173 17.51 1.58 -1.58
C LYS A 173 18.44 2.76 -1.27
N SER A 174 19.49 2.97 -2.06
CA SER A 174 20.43 4.11 -1.94
C SER A 174 19.97 5.33 -2.75
N VAL A 175 19.00 5.17 -3.65
CA VAL A 175 18.47 6.22 -4.53
C VAL A 175 17.24 6.87 -3.92
N PHE A 176 16.37 6.07 -3.30
CA PHE A 176 15.08 6.52 -2.80
C PHE A 176 15.02 6.58 -1.27
N HIS A 177 14.14 7.44 -0.76
CA HIS A 177 13.68 7.34 0.62
C HIS A 177 13.01 5.96 0.86
N PRO A 178 13.14 5.32 2.04
CA PRO A 178 12.55 4.00 2.29
C PRO A 178 11.03 3.90 2.03
N ARG A 179 10.30 5.00 2.20
CA ARG A 179 8.86 5.16 1.91
C ARG A 179 8.56 5.76 0.52
N HIS A 180 9.54 5.84 -0.38
CA HIS A 180 9.27 6.29 -1.74
C HIS A 180 8.24 5.37 -2.42
N SER A 181 7.31 5.96 -3.16
CA SER A 181 6.19 5.30 -3.85
C SER A 181 6.60 4.03 -4.61
N VAL A 182 7.67 4.13 -5.42
CA VAL A 182 8.23 3.01 -6.18
C VAL A 182 8.62 1.83 -5.27
N LEU A 183 9.34 2.10 -4.17
CA LEU A 183 9.73 1.03 -3.25
C LEU A 183 8.55 0.47 -2.48
N LEU A 184 7.58 1.32 -2.11
CA LEU A 184 6.36 0.87 -1.44
C LEU A 184 5.52 -0.03 -2.35
N SER A 185 5.37 0.31 -3.63
CA SER A 185 4.64 -0.51 -4.60
C SER A 185 5.25 -1.91 -4.70
N VAL A 186 6.57 -1.99 -4.86
CA VAL A 186 7.28 -3.29 -4.94
C VAL A 186 7.18 -4.07 -3.63
N LYS A 187 7.25 -3.40 -2.47
CA LYS A 187 7.05 -4.04 -1.15
C LYS A 187 5.63 -4.56 -0.95
N CYS A 188 4.60 -3.86 -1.45
CA CYS A 188 3.22 -4.33 -1.36
C CYS A 188 3.08 -5.67 -2.09
N THR A 189 3.56 -5.76 -3.32
CA THR A 189 3.53 -7.02 -4.09
C THR A 189 4.38 -8.11 -3.44
N LEU A 190 5.57 -7.79 -2.93
CA LEU A 190 6.40 -8.76 -2.21
C LEU A 190 5.71 -9.28 -0.95
N ALA A 191 5.03 -8.43 -0.20
CA ALA A 191 4.28 -8.84 0.98
C ALA A 191 3.20 -9.87 0.61
N GLU A 192 2.53 -9.72 -0.53
CA GLU A 192 1.53 -10.67 -1.03
C GLU A 192 2.14 -11.96 -1.61
N LEU A 193 3.33 -11.89 -2.21
CA LEU A 193 3.99 -13.07 -2.79
C LEU A 193 4.61 -13.98 -1.71
N TYR A 194 5.25 -13.38 -0.70
CA TYR A 194 5.82 -14.13 0.41
C TYR A 194 4.73 -14.90 1.15
N GLY A 195 4.89 -16.21 1.27
CA GLY A 195 3.95 -17.08 1.96
C GLY A 195 2.89 -17.72 1.06
N ARG A 196 2.86 -17.39 -0.24
CA ARG A 196 1.84 -17.90 -1.19
C ARG A 196 2.39 -18.65 -2.40
N VAL A 197 3.69 -18.52 -2.68
CA VAL A 197 4.33 -19.06 -3.88
C VAL A 197 5.19 -20.28 -3.52
N GLU A 198 5.26 -21.27 -4.41
CA GLU A 198 6.11 -22.46 -4.25
C GLU A 198 7.58 -22.09 -3.96
N GLY A 199 8.18 -22.74 -2.95
CA GLY A 199 9.53 -22.44 -2.47
C GLY A 199 9.61 -21.22 -1.55
N TYR A 200 8.50 -20.51 -1.37
CA TYR A 200 8.32 -19.37 -0.48
C TYR A 200 6.96 -19.47 0.24
N THR A 201 6.43 -20.68 0.46
CA THR A 201 5.18 -20.83 1.23
C THR A 201 5.42 -20.45 2.68
N ILE A 202 4.37 -20.09 3.40
CA ILE A 202 4.52 -19.44 4.73
C ILE A 202 5.26 -20.33 5.74
N ASP A 203 5.11 -21.65 5.60
CA ASP A 203 5.76 -22.69 6.40
C ASP A 203 7.21 -23.00 5.96
N GLU A 204 7.59 -22.66 4.73
CA GLU A 204 8.95 -22.80 4.21
C GLU A 204 9.83 -21.57 4.51
N LEU A 205 9.22 -20.42 4.80
CA LEU A 205 9.95 -19.17 5.03
C LEU A 205 10.75 -19.21 6.35
N PRO A 206 12.07 -18.95 6.32
CA PRO A 206 12.84 -18.82 7.55
C PRO A 206 12.47 -17.54 8.31
N ASP A 207 12.71 -17.53 9.62
CA ASP A 207 12.35 -16.42 10.52
C ASP A 207 12.84 -15.04 10.06
N ILE A 208 14.02 -14.97 9.41
CA ILE A 208 14.54 -13.72 8.84
C ILE A 208 13.65 -13.17 7.71
N MET A 209 13.07 -14.04 6.88
CA MET A 209 12.17 -13.67 5.78
C MET A 209 10.78 -13.34 6.31
N LEU A 210 10.31 -14.05 7.34
CA LEU A 210 9.09 -13.68 8.07
C LEU A 210 9.22 -12.29 8.70
N GLY A 211 10.35 -12.01 9.36
CA GLY A 211 10.66 -10.69 9.92
C GLY A 211 10.69 -9.60 8.86
N ARG A 212 11.30 -9.88 7.70
CA ARG A 212 11.28 -8.97 6.54
C ARG A 212 9.86 -8.68 6.05
N LYS A 213 8.99 -9.70 5.96
CA LYS A 213 7.58 -9.50 5.61
C LYS A 213 6.86 -8.61 6.62
N VAL A 214 7.10 -8.79 7.92
CA VAL A 214 6.55 -7.94 8.99
C VAL A 214 7.00 -6.48 8.81
N GLU A 215 8.30 -6.23 8.59
CA GLU A 215 8.84 -4.89 8.38
C GLU A 215 8.17 -4.18 7.19
N MET A 216 7.98 -4.90 6.07
CA MET A 216 7.31 -4.34 4.90
C MET A 216 5.84 -4.00 5.19
N CYS A 217 5.09 -4.92 5.80
CA CYS A 217 3.68 -4.69 6.11
C CYS A 217 3.50 -3.50 7.06
N ARG A 218 4.32 -3.40 8.12
CA ARG A 218 4.29 -2.27 9.05
C ARG A 218 4.64 -0.95 8.37
N LEU A 219 5.69 -0.92 7.54
CA LEU A 219 6.06 0.28 6.78
C LEU A 219 4.91 0.77 5.88
N ILE A 220 4.20 -0.16 5.24
CA ILE A 220 3.05 0.15 4.39
C ILE A 220 1.90 0.67 5.24
N LEU A 221 1.52 -0.03 6.32
CA LEU A 221 0.43 0.39 7.21
C LEU A 221 0.68 1.79 7.80
N ASP A 222 1.89 2.08 8.28
CA ASP A 222 2.27 3.42 8.77
C ASP A 222 2.12 4.50 7.69
N THR A 223 2.36 4.13 6.43
CA THR A 223 2.20 5.07 5.31
C THR A 223 0.70 5.28 5.02
N LEU A 224 -0.09 4.20 5.04
CA LEU A 224 -1.54 4.26 4.83
C LEU A 224 -2.24 5.06 5.93
N ASP A 225 -1.77 5.03 7.18
CA ASP A 225 -2.27 5.88 8.27
C ASP A 225 -2.29 7.37 7.91
N ILE A 226 -1.40 7.81 7.02
CA ILE A 226 -1.27 9.20 6.60
C ILE A 226 -2.02 9.47 5.30
N ILE A 227 -1.78 8.65 4.27
CA ILE A 227 -2.26 8.96 2.90
C ILE A 227 -3.61 8.33 2.55
N LEU A 228 -4.01 7.28 3.26
CA LEU A 228 -5.24 6.53 3.00
C LEU A 228 -5.83 6.03 4.34
N PRO A 229 -6.18 6.97 5.24
CA PRO A 229 -6.50 6.65 6.62
C PRO A 229 -7.81 5.86 6.75
N GLY A 230 -7.93 5.14 7.86
CA GLY A 230 -9.15 4.43 8.22
C GLY A 230 -9.37 3.13 7.46
N GLU A 231 -10.63 2.72 7.34
CA GLU A 231 -11.04 1.40 6.86
C GLU A 231 -11.02 1.32 5.34
N THR A 232 -9.85 0.99 4.79
CA THR A 232 -9.65 0.89 3.34
C THR A 232 -9.21 -0.51 2.93
N ARG A 233 -9.56 -0.90 1.71
CA ARG A 233 -9.22 -2.21 1.14
C ARG A 233 -7.74 -2.56 1.29
N MET A 234 -6.85 -1.63 0.92
CA MET A 234 -5.40 -1.84 1.02
C MET A 234 -4.95 -2.07 2.47
N ARG A 235 -5.53 -1.36 3.45
CA ARG A 235 -5.27 -1.63 4.86
C ARG A 235 -5.71 -3.04 5.26
N GLY A 236 -6.92 -3.43 4.88
CA GLY A 236 -7.44 -4.77 5.18
C GLY A 236 -6.55 -5.88 4.62
N MET A 237 -6.11 -5.74 3.36
CA MET A 237 -5.18 -6.68 2.73
C MET A 237 -3.84 -6.74 3.45
N MET A 238 -3.25 -5.58 3.80
CA MET A 238 -1.95 -5.55 4.49
C MET A 238 -2.01 -6.06 5.94
N LEU A 239 -3.12 -5.86 6.65
CA LEU A 239 -3.35 -6.46 7.96
C LEU A 239 -3.46 -7.98 7.85
N TYR A 240 -4.14 -8.48 6.82
CA TYR A 240 -4.15 -9.91 6.53
C TYR A 240 -2.74 -10.41 6.21
N GLU A 241 -1.94 -9.72 5.40
CA GLU A 241 -0.56 -10.16 5.14
C GLU A 241 0.34 -10.13 6.39
N LEU A 242 0.09 -9.21 7.32
CA LEU A 242 0.87 -9.07 8.55
C LEU A 242 0.60 -10.19 9.57
N HIS A 243 -0.62 -10.72 9.65
CA HIS A 243 -0.99 -11.66 10.71
C HIS A 243 -0.18 -12.97 10.65
N ALA A 244 0.01 -13.50 9.45
CA ALA A 244 0.62 -14.81 9.24
C ALA A 244 2.08 -14.85 9.74
N PRO A 245 3.00 -13.96 9.29
CA PRO A 245 4.37 -14.02 9.75
C PRO A 245 4.51 -13.72 11.25
N LEU A 246 3.67 -12.86 11.84
CA LEU A 246 3.66 -12.64 13.29
C LEU A 246 3.32 -13.93 14.05
N MET A 247 2.31 -14.66 13.59
CA MET A 247 1.90 -15.91 14.21
C MET A 247 2.98 -17.00 14.10
N TYR A 248 3.63 -17.13 12.94
CA TYR A 248 4.70 -18.11 12.73
C TYR A 248 5.94 -17.78 13.59
N LEU A 249 6.35 -16.51 13.64
CA LEU A 249 7.47 -16.08 14.49
C LEU A 249 7.20 -16.36 15.98
N ALA A 250 6.00 -16.03 16.47
CA ALA A 250 5.63 -16.30 17.85
C ALA A 250 5.66 -17.81 18.19
N ARG A 251 5.19 -18.65 17.27
CA ARG A 251 5.23 -20.12 17.41
C ARG A 251 6.65 -20.68 17.33
N SER A 252 7.50 -20.13 16.45
CA SER A 252 8.92 -20.48 16.34
C SER A 252 9.66 -20.21 17.65
N GLU A 253 9.50 -19.01 18.22
CA GLU A 253 10.10 -18.65 19.52
C GLU A 253 9.66 -19.59 20.65
N PHE A 254 8.38 -19.98 20.68
CA PHE A 254 7.85 -20.91 21.68
C PHE A 254 8.42 -22.32 21.50
N ALA A 255 8.47 -22.82 20.26
CA ALA A 255 9.05 -24.13 19.95
C ALA A 255 10.55 -24.20 20.29
N ALA A 256 11.26 -23.08 20.17
CA ALA A 256 12.66 -22.93 20.58
C ALA A 256 12.85 -22.77 22.10
N GLY A 257 11.78 -22.71 22.89
CA GLY A 257 11.84 -22.52 24.35
C GLY A 257 12.25 -21.10 24.77
N LEU A 258 12.20 -20.12 23.87
CA LEU A 258 12.59 -18.73 24.14
C LEU A 258 11.48 -17.94 24.86
N VAL A 259 10.23 -18.38 24.74
CA VAL A 259 9.07 -17.77 25.39
C VAL A 259 8.23 -18.84 26.09
N SER A 260 7.59 -18.44 27.18
CA SER A 260 6.60 -19.25 27.90
C SER A 260 5.26 -19.28 27.17
N GLN A 261 4.36 -20.17 27.61
CA GLN A 261 3.00 -20.29 27.08
C GLN A 261 2.19 -18.98 27.27
N ASP A 262 2.35 -18.29 28.40
CA ASP A 262 1.71 -17.00 28.65
C ASP A 262 2.26 -15.90 27.72
N GLN A 263 3.57 -15.91 27.46
CA GLN A 263 4.18 -14.98 26.52
C GLN A 263 3.77 -15.27 25.07
N LEU A 264 3.59 -16.54 24.69
CA LEU A 264 3.02 -16.93 23.40
C LEU A 264 1.59 -16.37 23.26
N LYS A 265 0.73 -16.56 24.27
CA LYS A 265 -0.63 -16.00 24.27
C LYS A 265 -0.63 -14.48 24.08
N GLU A 266 0.26 -13.77 24.78
CA GLU A 266 0.38 -12.32 24.65
C GLU A 266 0.79 -11.92 23.23
N LYS A 267 1.81 -12.58 22.67
CA LYS A 267 2.29 -12.34 21.29
C LYS A 267 1.23 -12.62 20.24
N LEU A 268 0.37 -13.62 20.45
CA LEU A 268 -0.71 -13.98 19.53
C LEU A 268 -1.90 -13.00 19.55
N LYS A 269 -1.94 -12.02 20.45
CA LYS A 269 -2.97 -10.97 20.44
C LYS A 269 -2.85 -10.03 19.24
N GLU A 270 -1.63 -9.65 18.84
CA GLU A 270 -1.39 -8.78 17.69
C GLU A 270 -1.88 -9.40 16.36
N PRO A 271 -1.51 -10.64 15.98
CA PRO A 271 -2.05 -11.26 14.76
C PRO A 271 -3.56 -11.51 14.84
N LEU A 272 -4.11 -11.78 16.03
CA LEU A 272 -5.57 -11.86 16.20
C LEU A 272 -6.24 -10.50 15.90
N GLN A 273 -5.69 -9.40 16.40
CA GLN A 273 -6.19 -8.06 16.10
C GLN A 273 -6.10 -7.73 14.61
N CYS A 274 -5.00 -8.10 13.96
CA CYS A 274 -4.84 -7.97 12.51
C CYS A 274 -5.96 -8.69 11.76
N LEU A 275 -6.27 -9.94 12.14
CA LEU A 275 -7.36 -10.72 11.55
C LEU A 275 -8.74 -10.13 11.82
N VAL A 276 -9.01 -9.65 13.03
CA VAL A 276 -10.28 -8.98 13.40
C VAL A 276 -10.51 -7.77 12.50
N GLU A 277 -9.50 -6.91 12.36
CA GLU A 277 -9.61 -5.71 11.55
C GLU A 277 -9.67 -6.02 10.05
N ALA A 278 -8.84 -6.96 9.57
CA ALA A 278 -8.87 -7.40 8.18
C ALA A 278 -10.24 -7.96 7.79
N ALA A 279 -10.80 -8.89 8.59
CA ALA A 279 -12.13 -9.45 8.36
C ALA A 279 -13.20 -8.34 8.32
N ARG A 280 -13.19 -7.44 9.30
CA ARG A 280 -14.15 -6.33 9.40
C ARG A 280 -14.11 -5.39 8.18
N ILE A 281 -12.92 -5.15 7.63
CA ILE A 281 -12.72 -4.27 6.47
C ILE A 281 -13.04 -5.01 5.16
N LEU A 282 -12.62 -6.26 5.01
CA LEU A 282 -12.65 -6.99 3.74
C LEU A 282 -13.95 -7.74 3.49
N GLN A 283 -14.69 -8.18 4.51
CA GLN A 283 -16.05 -8.76 4.35
C GLN A 283 -17.10 -7.77 3.80
N ARG A 284 -16.70 -6.52 3.70
CA ARG A 284 -17.46 -5.41 3.15
C ARG A 284 -17.18 -5.20 1.65
N GLU A 285 -16.21 -5.91 1.09
CA GLU A 285 -16.01 -5.99 -0.35
C GLU A 285 -17.00 -6.99 -0.96
N ASP A 286 -17.10 -7.03 -2.29
CA ASP A 286 -17.96 -8.02 -2.94
C ASP A 286 -17.50 -9.45 -2.60
N PRO A 287 -18.37 -10.37 -2.18
CA PRO A 287 -17.97 -11.73 -1.77
C PRO A 287 -17.24 -12.54 -2.85
N GLN A 288 -17.42 -12.20 -4.12
CA GLN A 288 -16.76 -12.85 -5.27
C GLN A 288 -15.47 -12.11 -5.68
N SER A 289 -15.20 -10.93 -5.13
CA SER A 289 -13.92 -10.25 -5.33
C SER A 289 -12.79 -10.96 -4.57
N PRO A 290 -11.53 -10.87 -5.04
CA PRO A 290 -10.38 -11.40 -4.32
C PRO A 290 -10.32 -10.91 -2.87
N GLU A 291 -10.66 -9.64 -2.65
CA GLU A 291 -10.65 -9.01 -1.33
C GLU A 291 -11.79 -9.51 -0.44
N GLY A 292 -12.99 -9.74 -0.98
CA GLY A 292 -14.11 -10.33 -0.24
C GLY A 292 -13.85 -11.78 0.17
N ILE A 293 -13.30 -12.59 -0.74
CA ILE A 293 -12.83 -13.95 -0.45
C ILE A 293 -11.81 -13.92 0.69
N MET A 294 -10.83 -13.02 0.61
CA MET A 294 -9.83 -12.85 1.66
C MET A 294 -10.46 -12.43 3.00
N GLY A 295 -11.50 -11.60 2.98
CA GLY A 295 -12.26 -11.22 4.17
C GLY A 295 -12.95 -12.40 4.85
N HIS A 296 -13.48 -13.36 4.08
CA HIS A 296 -14.02 -14.60 4.63
C HIS A 296 -12.94 -15.48 5.25
N ILE A 297 -11.81 -15.66 4.56
CA ILE A 297 -10.66 -16.45 5.07
C ILE A 297 -10.11 -15.81 6.36
N ALA A 298 -10.01 -14.48 6.41
CA ALA A 298 -9.58 -13.75 7.59
C ALA A 298 -10.50 -14.00 8.79
N PHE A 299 -11.82 -14.04 8.56
CA PHE A 299 -12.80 -14.30 9.60
C PHE A 299 -12.72 -15.74 10.14
N GLU A 300 -12.58 -16.73 9.28
CA GLU A 300 -12.40 -18.13 9.69
C GLU A 300 -11.09 -18.31 10.47
N SER A 301 -10.00 -17.73 9.97
CA SER A 301 -8.69 -17.74 10.63
C SER A 301 -8.74 -17.05 12.00
N MET A 302 -9.47 -15.94 12.11
CA MET A 302 -9.72 -15.24 13.37
C MET A 302 -10.43 -16.15 14.38
N ALA A 303 -11.50 -16.84 13.96
CA ALA A 303 -12.26 -17.73 14.82
C ALA A 303 -11.40 -18.90 15.32
N GLN A 304 -10.62 -19.52 14.42
CA GLN A 304 -9.70 -20.61 14.76
C GLN A 304 -8.60 -20.16 15.74
N LEU A 305 -8.00 -18.99 15.53
CA LEU A 305 -6.97 -18.46 16.41
C LEU A 305 -7.53 -18.12 17.79
N LYS A 306 -8.75 -17.56 17.84
CA LYS A 306 -9.43 -17.25 19.11
C LYS A 306 -9.71 -18.51 19.92
N MET A 307 -10.24 -19.56 19.27
CA MET A 307 -10.43 -20.86 19.92
C MET A 307 -9.11 -21.46 20.42
N SER A 308 -8.06 -21.38 19.61
CA SER A 308 -6.73 -21.87 20.00
C SER A 308 -6.22 -21.17 21.27
N LEU A 309 -6.41 -19.85 21.36
CA LEU A 309 -6.01 -19.04 22.52
C LEU A 309 -6.77 -19.38 23.80
N ASP A 310 -8.05 -19.74 23.68
CA ASP A 310 -8.88 -20.16 24.82
C ASP A 310 -8.46 -21.55 25.36
N THR A 311 -7.84 -22.38 24.51
CA THR A 311 -7.37 -23.73 24.85
C THR A 311 -5.89 -23.83 25.20
N LEU A 312 -5.08 -22.85 24.76
CA LEU A 312 -3.71 -22.63 25.23
C LEU A 312 -3.74 -22.27 26.71
#